data_AF-A0A5C4JZB6-F1
#
_entry.id   AF-A0A5C4JZB6-F1
#
_cell.length_a   1.000
_cell.length_b   1.000
_cell.length_c   1.000
_cell.angle_alpha   90.00
_cell.angle_beta   90.00
_cell.angle_gamma   90.00
#
_symmetry.space_group_name_H-M   'P 1'
#
loop_
_entity.id
_entity.type
_entity.pdbx_description
1 polymer ?
#
loop_
_entity_poly.entity_id
_entity_poly.type
_entity_poly.pdbx_seq_one_letter_code
_entity_poly.pdbx_strand_id
1 'polypeptide(L)'
;MGIQKVWTEIVEWLSVNAPETARTIRAPAPEALIRSFEEAAPNGWHKDLSTLYRLFDGAEPSTAGYVFPNYRPLPLKEAGKTQQMLLDIWARVGEEANAVDEREKGRLFT
;
A
#
# COMPACT_ATOMS: atom_id res chain seq x y z
N MET A 1 1.50 -21.14 -6.15
CA MET A 1 2.42 -20.94 -5.01
C MET A 1 1.79 -19.92 -4.09
N GLY A 2 1.60 -20.21 -2.80
CA GLY A 2 0.92 -19.28 -1.88
C GLY A 2 1.85 -18.16 -1.41
N ILE A 3 1.28 -16.99 -1.10
CA ILE A 3 2.03 -15.79 -0.67
C ILE A 3 2.91 -16.02 0.55
N GLN A 4 2.47 -16.88 1.48
CA GLN A 4 3.26 -17.29 2.65
C GLN A 4 4.58 -17.96 2.24
N LYS A 5 4.53 -18.91 1.31
CA LYS A 5 5.72 -19.64 0.85
C LYS A 5 6.72 -18.68 0.18
N VAL A 6 6.23 -17.81 -0.71
CA VAL A 6 7.07 -16.82 -1.40
C VAL A 6 7.73 -15.88 -0.40
N TRP A 7 6.97 -15.40 0.58
CA TRP A 7 7.50 -14.51 1.61
C TRP A 7 8.57 -15.17 2.47
N THR A 8 8.36 -16.42 2.89
CA THR A 8 9.36 -17.19 3.63
C THR A 8 10.67 -17.30 2.84
N GLU A 9 10.61 -17.65 1.55
CA GLU A 9 11.80 -17.74 0.69
C GLU A 9 12.55 -16.39 0.59
N ILE A 10 11.82 -15.27 0.51
CA ILE A 10 12.41 -13.92 0.49
C ILE A 10 13.14 -13.63 1.80
N VAL A 11 12.49 -13.87 2.95
CA VAL A 11 13.08 -13.60 4.27
C VAL A 11 14.31 -14.47 4.52
N GLU A 12 14.24 -15.75 4.16
CA GLU A 12 15.38 -16.68 4.26
C GLU A 12 16.56 -16.20 3.42
N TRP A 13 16.32 -15.82 2.16
CA TRP A 13 17.37 -15.30 1.29
C TRP A 13 17.99 -14.01 1.86
N LEU A 14 17.16 -13.07 2.33
CA LEU A 14 17.63 -11.82 2.93
C LEU A 14 18.44 -12.05 4.19
N SER A 15 18.08 -13.03 5.02
CA SER A 15 18.81 -13.33 6.26
C SER A 15 20.26 -13.74 6.01
N VAL A 16 20.52 -14.41 4.87
CA VAL A 16 21.85 -14.89 4.48
C VAL A 16 22.60 -13.85 3.65
N ASN A 17 21.94 -13.22 2.69
CA ASN A 17 22.61 -12.41 1.66
C ASN A 17 22.56 -10.90 1.94
N ALA A 18 21.60 -10.43 2.73
CA ALA A 18 21.40 -9.02 3.04
C ALA A 18 20.85 -8.82 4.47
N PRO A 19 21.60 -9.22 5.51
CA PRO A 19 21.11 -9.25 6.89
C PRO A 19 20.70 -7.87 7.41
N GLU A 20 21.35 -6.80 6.95
CA GLU A 20 20.95 -5.42 7.29
C GLU A 20 19.58 -5.07 6.72
N THR A 21 19.29 -5.48 5.48
CA THR A 21 17.94 -5.33 4.88
C THR A 21 16.92 -6.20 5.62
N ALA A 22 17.28 -7.43 5.98
CA ALA A 22 16.39 -8.33 6.73
C ALA A 22 15.94 -7.71 8.07
N ARG A 23 16.84 -6.99 8.77
CA ARG A 23 16.52 -6.30 10.04
C ARG A 23 15.53 -5.15 9.89
N THR A 24 15.33 -4.63 8.67
CA THR A 24 14.35 -3.56 8.43
C THR A 24 12.92 -4.09 8.39
N ILE A 25 12.74 -5.40 8.17
CA ILE A 25 11.43 -6.01 8.07
C ILE A 25 10.72 -5.91 9.42
N ARG A 26 9.54 -5.31 9.43
CA ARG A 26 8.74 -5.14 10.64
C ARG A 26 8.03 -6.44 10.99
N ALA A 27 7.75 -6.60 12.29
CA ALA A 27 6.86 -7.64 12.77
C ALA A 27 5.47 -7.54 12.10
N PRO A 28 4.65 -8.60 12.10
CA PRO A 28 3.28 -8.56 11.59
C PRO A 28 2.47 -7.39 12.10
N ALA A 29 1.55 -6.89 11.28
CA ALA A 29 0.67 -5.80 11.66
C ALA A 29 -0.33 -6.28 12.74
N PRO A 30 -0.77 -5.39 13.65
CA PRO A 30 -1.79 -5.73 14.63
C PRO A 30 -3.08 -6.22 13.94
N GLU A 31 -3.62 -7.36 14.34
CA GLU A 31 -4.82 -7.96 13.71
C GLU A 31 -6.03 -6.99 13.72
N ALA A 32 -6.18 -6.20 14.79
CA ALA A 32 -7.24 -5.19 14.87
C ALA A 32 -7.10 -4.11 13.79
N LEU A 33 -5.87 -3.75 13.42
CA LEU A 33 -5.60 -2.79 12.34
C LEU A 33 -5.90 -3.42 10.98
N ILE A 34 -5.54 -4.69 10.77
CA ILE A 34 -5.85 -5.40 9.52
C ILE A 34 -7.37 -5.44 9.30
N ARG A 35 -8.13 -5.81 10.35
CA ARG A 35 -9.59 -5.85 10.29
C ARG A 35 -10.22 -4.49 10.01
N SER A 36 -9.72 -3.42 10.64
CA SER A 36 -10.29 -2.09 10.38
C SER A 36 -10.12 -1.65 8.92
N PHE A 37 -9.06 -2.11 8.25
CA PHE A 37 -8.85 -1.88 6.81
C PHE A 37 -9.73 -2.78 5.94
N GLU A 38 -9.90 -4.05 6.31
CA GLU A 38 -10.82 -4.97 5.63
C GLU A 38 -12.26 -4.42 5.65
N GLU A 39 -12.70 -3.89 6.79
CA GLU A 39 -14.04 -3.32 6.98
C GLU A 39 -14.23 -1.97 6.26
N ALA A 40 -13.18 -1.15 6.18
CA ALA A 40 -13.23 0.17 5.56
C ALA A 40 -13.19 0.15 4.02
N ALA A 41 -13.01 -1.01 3.39
CA ALA A 41 -12.82 -1.15 1.95
C ALA A 41 -14.02 -1.85 1.25
N PRO A 42 -15.18 -1.17 1.13
CA PRO A 42 -16.42 -1.77 0.61
C PRO A 42 -16.32 -2.25 -0.84
N ASN A 43 -15.38 -1.70 -1.62
CA ASN A 43 -15.17 -2.03 -3.03
C ASN A 43 -13.96 -2.95 -3.28
N GLY A 44 -13.37 -3.52 -2.23
CA GLY A 44 -12.38 -4.58 -2.34
C GLY A 44 -11.11 -4.31 -1.54
N TRP A 45 -10.96 -5.07 -0.45
CA TRP A 45 -9.67 -5.40 0.13
C TRP A 45 -9.27 -6.80 -0.33
N HIS A 46 -8.16 -6.92 -1.04
CA HIS A 46 -7.74 -8.22 -1.54
C HIS A 46 -7.25 -9.10 -0.39
N LYS A 47 -7.78 -10.32 -0.26
CA LYS A 47 -7.45 -11.28 0.82
C LYS A 47 -5.94 -11.54 0.98
N ASP A 48 -5.20 -11.45 -0.12
CA ASP A 48 -3.74 -11.66 -0.11
C ASP A 48 -3.01 -10.50 0.58
N LEU A 49 -3.58 -9.28 0.58
CA LEU A 49 -3.01 -8.16 1.34
C LEU A 49 -3.10 -8.42 2.85
N SER A 50 -4.25 -8.88 3.35
CA SER A 50 -4.35 -9.29 4.77
C SER A 50 -3.36 -10.39 5.09
N THR A 51 -3.24 -11.37 4.21
CA THR A 51 -2.30 -12.48 4.39
C THR A 51 -0.87 -11.97 4.46
N LEU A 52 -0.50 -11.00 3.62
CA LEU A 52 0.81 -10.36 3.63
C LEU A 52 1.05 -9.58 4.93
N TYR A 53 0.10 -8.75 5.37
CA TYR A 53 0.24 -7.95 6.59
C TYR A 53 0.25 -8.78 7.87
N ARG A 54 -0.34 -9.98 7.85
CA ARG A 54 -0.19 -10.99 8.92
C ARG A 54 1.20 -11.64 8.95
N LEU A 55 2.00 -11.50 7.88
CA LEU A 55 3.37 -11.99 7.83
C LEU A 55 4.39 -10.90 8.19
N PHE A 56 4.15 -9.64 7.78
CA PHE A 56 4.99 -8.50 8.12
C PHE A 56 4.26 -7.16 7.92
N ASP A 57 4.59 -6.14 8.72
CA ASP A 57 4.02 -4.78 8.61
C ASP A 57 4.92 -3.84 7.81
N GLY A 58 5.30 -4.24 6.60
CA GLY A 58 6.24 -3.46 5.78
C GLY A 58 7.68 -3.48 6.31
N ALA A 59 8.46 -2.47 5.94
CA ALA A 59 9.85 -2.33 6.36
C ALA A 59 10.18 -0.91 6.79
N GLU A 60 11.14 -0.75 7.70
CA GLU A 60 11.69 0.54 8.10
C GLU A 60 12.52 1.16 6.95
N PRO A 61 12.58 2.51 6.87
CA PRO A 61 13.54 3.18 5.99
C PRO A 61 14.97 2.76 6.34
N SER A 62 15.78 2.48 5.31
CA SER A 62 17.17 2.05 5.50
C SER A 62 18.06 2.52 4.36
N THR A 63 19.31 2.82 4.69
CA THR A 63 20.38 3.09 3.73
C THR A 63 21.06 1.80 3.25
N ALA A 64 20.83 0.67 3.92
CA ALA A 64 21.44 -0.61 3.60
C ALA A 64 20.79 -1.30 2.39
N GLY A 65 19.60 -0.84 1.98
CA GLY A 65 18.85 -1.38 0.85
C GLY A 65 17.37 -1.50 1.15
N TYR A 66 16.65 -2.04 0.17
CA TYR A 66 15.21 -2.23 0.22
C TYR A 66 14.87 -3.71 0.05
N VAL A 67 13.77 -4.14 0.69
CA VAL A 67 13.24 -5.52 0.56
C VAL A 67 12.95 -5.88 -0.89
N PHE A 68 12.44 -4.92 -1.66
CA PHE A 68 12.30 -5.02 -3.11
C PHE A 68 13.26 -4.03 -3.78
N PRO A 69 13.84 -4.35 -4.95
CA PRO A 69 14.76 -3.43 -5.63
C PRO A 69 14.12 -2.04 -5.82
N ASN A 70 14.69 -1.03 -5.16
CA ASN A 70 14.22 0.37 -5.14
C ASN A 70 12.83 0.61 -4.50
N TYR A 71 12.20 -0.38 -3.89
CA TYR A 71 10.87 -0.23 -3.28
C TYR A 71 10.83 -0.75 -1.85
N ARG A 72 10.32 0.10 -0.96
CA ARG A 72 10.03 -0.26 0.43
C ARG A 72 8.56 -0.67 0.56
N PRO A 73 8.24 -1.87 1.06
CA PRO A 73 6.86 -2.17 1.43
C PRO A 73 6.45 -1.25 2.59
N LEU A 74 5.33 -0.56 2.41
CA LEU A 74 4.83 0.38 3.41
C LEU A 74 4.20 -0.37 4.60
N PRO A 75 4.42 0.11 5.84
CA PRO A 75 3.58 -0.27 6.97
C PRO A 75 2.11 0.00 6.69
N LEU A 76 1.20 -0.83 7.19
CA LEU A 76 -0.22 -0.79 6.90
C LEU A 76 -0.84 0.59 7.16
N LYS A 77 -0.42 1.24 8.26
CA LYS A 77 -0.86 2.60 8.59
C LYS A 77 -0.42 3.65 7.56
N GLU A 78 0.80 3.52 7.02
CA GLU A 78 1.30 4.41 5.97
C GLU A 78 0.63 4.12 4.63
N ALA A 79 0.39 2.84 4.32
CA ALA A 79 -0.37 2.44 3.14
C ALA A 79 -1.77 3.06 3.14
N GLY A 80 -2.47 3.05 4.28
CA GLY A 80 -3.78 3.71 4.39
C GLY A 80 -3.75 5.22 4.21
N LYS A 81 -2.76 5.90 4.78
CA LYS A 81 -2.57 7.34 4.55
C LYS A 81 -2.32 7.64 3.07
N THR A 82 -1.48 6.82 2.43
CA THR A 82 -1.13 6.95 1.01
C THR A 82 -2.36 6.70 0.13
N GLN A 83 -3.16 5.68 0.46
CA GLN A 83 -4.42 5.39 -0.22
C GLN A 83 -5.38 6.57 -0.11
N GLN A 84 -5.60 7.12 1.09
CA GLN A 84 -6.49 8.26 1.29
C GLN A 84 -6.03 9.47 0.47
N MET A 85 -4.74 9.80 0.53
CA MET A 85 -4.17 10.88 -0.27
C MET A 85 -4.43 10.70 -1.77
N LEU A 86 -4.28 9.46 -2.29
CA LEU A 86 -4.53 9.17 -3.71
C LEU A 86 -6.02 9.31 -4.07
N LEU A 87 -6.92 8.86 -3.18
CA LEU A 87 -8.37 9.04 -3.36
C LEU A 87 -8.77 10.52 -3.35
N ASP A 88 -8.18 11.32 -2.47
CA ASP A 88 -8.43 12.77 -2.39
C ASP A 88 -7.98 13.48 -3.68
N ILE A 89 -6.80 13.09 -4.21
CA ILE A 89 -6.29 13.61 -5.49
C ILE A 89 -7.25 13.23 -6.63
N TRP A 90 -7.71 11.98 -6.66
CA TRP A 90 -8.66 11.51 -7.67
C TRP A 90 -9.99 12.27 -7.63
N ALA A 91 -10.55 12.47 -6.44
CA ALA A 91 -11.79 13.23 -6.27
C ALA A 91 -11.63 14.67 -6.79
N ARG A 92 -10.54 15.33 -6.41
CA ARG A 92 -10.24 16.70 -6.87
C ARG A 92 -10.09 16.79 -8.38
N VAL A 93 -9.35 15.89 -9.00
CA VAL A 93 -9.17 15.87 -10.47
C VAL A 93 -10.51 15.65 -11.17
N GLY A 94 -11.38 14.79 -10.62
CA GLY A 94 -12.73 14.56 -11.15
C GLY A 94 -13.63 15.81 -11.05
N GLU A 95 -13.60 16.51 -9.93
CA GLU A 95 -14.34 17.76 -9.73
C GLU A 95 -13.88 18.86 -10.70
N GLU A 96 -12.57 19.03 -10.86
CA GLU A 96 -11.98 20.01 -11.78
C GLU A 96 -12.37 19.71 -13.24
N ALA A 97 -12.35 18.44 -13.65
CA ALA A 97 -12.76 18.01 -14.99
C ALA A 97 -14.26 18.30 -15.26
N ASN A 98 -15.14 17.97 -14.30
CA ASN A 98 -16.56 18.24 -14.41
C ASN A 98 -16.86 19.75 -14.50
N ALA A 99 -16.14 20.57 -13.72
CA ALA A 99 -16.30 22.02 -13.75
C ALA A 99 -15.81 22.67 -15.07
N VAL A 100 -14.90 22.02 -15.81
CA VAL A 100 -14.51 22.46 -17.16
C VAL A 100 -15.59 22.11 -18.17
N ASP A 101 -16.11 20.88 -18.15
CA ASP A 101 -17.17 20.42 -19.05
C ASP A 101 -18.45 21.26 -18.93
N GLU A 102 -18.88 21.59 -17.71
CA GLU A 102 -20.04 22.47 -17.47
C GLU A 102 -19.84 23.90 -18.02
N ARG A 103 -18.62 24.44 -17.94
CA ARG A 103 -18.29 25.77 -18.50
C ARG A 103 -18.27 25.75 -20.03
N GLU A 104 -17.80 24.68 -20.65
CA GLU A 104 -17.79 24.53 -22.10
C GLU A 104 -19.21 24.34 -22.66
N LYS A 105 -20.03 23.52 -21.99
CA LYS A 105 -21.46 23.39 -22.31
C LYS A 105 -22.17 24.73 -22.18
N GLY A 106 -21.98 25.46 -21.09
CA GLY A 106 -22.59 26.78 -20.88
C GLY A 106 -22.22 27.83 -21.95
N ARG A 107 -21.01 27.76 -22.52
CA ARG A 107 -20.56 28.65 -23.61
C ARG A 107 -21.15 28.33 -24.98
N LEU A 108 -21.55 27.08 -25.24
CA LEU A 108 -22.13 26.66 -26.52
C LEU A 108 -23.61 27.05 -26.67
N PHE A 109 -24.26 27.52 -25.60
CA PHE A 109 -25.67 27.92 -25.58
C PHE A 109 -25.89 29.43 -25.33
N THR A 110 -24.84 30.25 -25.46
CA THR A 110 -24.87 31.72 -25.40
C THR A 110 -24.26 32.30 -26.67
#